data_AF-A0A3S3JYM1-F1
#
_entry.id   AF-A0A3S3JYM1-F1
#
_cell.length_a   1.000
_cell.length_b   1.000
_cell.length_c   1.000
_cell.angle_alpha   90.00
_cell.angle_beta   90.00
_cell.angle_gamma   90.00
#
_symmetry.space_group_name_H-M   'P 1'
#
loop_
_entity.id
_entity.type
_entity.pdbx_description
1 polymer ?
#
loop_
_entity_poly.entity_id
_entity_poly.type
_entity_poly.pdbx_seq_one_letter_code
_entity_poly.pdbx_strand_id
1 'polypeptide(L)'
;MFKKGMMPVAIDCRFDSTAPGKAAYGSKVTWKPAAPRDIRWVMHVGTPDYVASSETESRAIGLHRVFSKRVRDKATGQVVQCSISTD
;
A
#
# COMPACT_ATOMS: atom_id res chain seq x y z
N MET A 1 -6.84 -7.84 0.94
CA MET A 1 -8.20 -8.26 0.54
C MET A 1 -8.71 -7.24 -0.47
N PHE A 2 -8.86 -7.62 -1.75
CA PHE A 2 -9.44 -6.76 -2.79
C PHE A 2 -10.96 -6.87 -2.77
N LYS A 3 -11.68 -5.76 -2.69
CA LYS A 3 -13.13 -5.75 -2.83
C LYS A 3 -13.48 -5.51 -4.30
N LYS A 4 -13.96 -6.54 -5.00
CA LYS A 4 -14.41 -6.45 -6.39
C LYS A 4 -15.44 -5.31 -6.53
N GLY A 5 -15.26 -4.44 -7.53
CA GLY A 5 -16.14 -3.29 -7.77
C GLY A 5 -15.97 -2.11 -6.80
N MET A 6 -14.88 -2.07 -6.02
CA MET A 6 -14.52 -0.94 -5.17
C MET A 6 -13.16 -0.36 -5.60
N MET A 7 -13.04 0.97 -5.60
CA MET A 7 -11.76 1.65 -5.78
C MET A 7 -11.26 2.18 -4.44
N PRO A 8 -9.95 2.03 -4.15
CA PRO A 8 -9.36 2.61 -2.98
C PRO A 8 -9.21 4.13 -3.20
N VAL A 9 -9.67 4.90 -2.23
CA VAL A 9 -9.61 6.38 -2.24
C VAL A 9 -8.38 6.87 -1.49
N ALA A 10 -8.04 6.16 -0.41
CA ALA A 10 -6.89 6.47 0.43
C ALA A 10 -6.43 5.20 1.12
N ILE A 11 -5.13 5.13 1.41
CA ILE A 11 -4.55 4.15 2.32
C ILE A 11 -3.70 4.85 3.37
N ASP A 12 -3.86 4.42 4.60
CA ASP A 12 -3.01 4.79 5.73
C ASP A 12 -2.21 3.57 6.16
N CYS A 13 -0.89 3.63 6.04
CA CYS A 13 0.00 2.64 6.65
C CYS A 13 0.36 3.03 8.08
N ARG A 14 0.54 2.04 8.95
CA ARG A 14 1.02 2.23 10.31
C ARG A 14 1.86 1.04 10.76
N PHE A 15 2.62 1.22 11.83
CA PHE A 15 3.23 0.11 12.54
C PHE A 15 2.16 -0.53 13.44
N ASP A 16 1.83 -1.80 13.19
CA ASP A 16 0.76 -2.55 13.87
C ASP A 16 1.28 -3.39 15.06
N SER A 17 2.59 -3.66 15.14
CA SER A 17 3.20 -4.34 16.29
C SER A 17 4.64 -3.91 16.51
N THR A 18 5.00 -3.75 17.79
CA THR A 18 6.36 -3.51 18.29
C THR A 18 7.05 -4.81 18.75
N ALA A 19 6.47 -5.98 18.49
CA ALA A 19 7.05 -7.26 18.92
C ALA A 19 8.43 -7.47 18.26
N PRO A 20 9.46 -7.85 19.04
CA PRO A 20 10.81 -8.05 18.52
C PRO A 20 10.83 -9.05 17.35
N GLY A 21 11.49 -8.70 16.26
CA GLY A 21 11.76 -9.60 15.14
C GLY A 21 10.70 -9.68 14.03
N LYS A 22 9.56 -8.97 14.15
CA LYS A 22 8.60 -8.82 13.05
C LYS A 22 8.07 -7.40 12.98
N ALA A 23 8.47 -6.65 11.96
CA ALA A 23 7.77 -5.41 11.63
C ALA A 23 6.38 -5.78 11.10
N ALA A 24 5.36 -5.71 11.95
CA ALA A 24 3.99 -5.86 11.50
C ALA A 24 3.55 -4.50 10.95
N TYR A 25 3.37 -4.42 9.64
CA TYR A 25 2.83 -3.23 8.99
C TYR A 25 1.33 -3.39 8.80
N GLY A 26 0.58 -2.44 9.34
CA GLY A 26 -0.85 -2.34 9.15
C GLY A 26 -1.19 -1.41 8.00
N SER A 27 -2.35 -1.63 7.39
CA SER A 27 -2.97 -0.62 6.54
C SER A 27 -4.47 -0.49 6.78
N LYS A 28 -4.95 0.75 6.76
CA LYS A 28 -6.38 1.07 6.70
C LYS A 28 -6.67 1.65 5.33
N VAL A 29 -7.66 1.09 4.65
CA VAL A 29 -8.00 1.47 3.27
C VAL A 29 -9.43 1.97 3.23
N THR A 30 -9.61 3.17 2.69
CA THR A 30 -10.93 3.74 2.42
C THR A 30 -11.34 3.36 1.01
N TRP A 31 -12.53 2.77 0.87
CA TRP A 31 -13.04 2.29 -0.42
C TRP A 31 -14.31 3.04 -0.81
N LYS A 32 -14.49 3.31 -2.10
CA LYS A 32 -15.76 3.74 -2.67
C LYS A 32 -16.18 2.81 -3.82
N PRO A 33 -17.48 2.71 -4.14
CA PRO A 33 -17.92 1.99 -5.33
C PRO A 33 -17.21 2.50 -6.58
N ALA A 34 -16.76 1.60 -7.45
CA ALA A 34 -16.08 1.92 -8.69
C ALA A 34 -16.85 1.42 -9.92
N ALA A 35 -16.88 2.26 -10.95
CA ALA A 35 -17.11 1.88 -12.34
C ALA A 35 -15.86 2.33 -13.12
N PRO A 36 -15.20 1.45 -13.89
CA PRO A 36 -15.50 0.05 -14.19
C PRO A 36 -15.21 -0.95 -13.05
N ARG A 37 -15.89 -2.10 -13.07
CA ARG A 37 -15.76 -3.18 -12.06
C ARG A 37 -14.51 -4.06 -12.23
N ASP A 38 -13.81 -3.91 -13.35
CA ASP A 38 -12.75 -4.83 -13.80
C ASP A 38 -11.33 -4.27 -13.61
N ILE A 39 -11.19 -3.14 -12.90
CA ILE A 39 -9.89 -2.55 -12.59
C ILE A 39 -9.11 -3.44 -11.61
N ARG A 40 -7.84 -3.73 -11.93
CA ARG A 40 -6.93 -4.50 -11.06
C ARG A 40 -6.12 -3.58 -10.18
N TRP A 41 -6.49 -3.54 -8.91
CA TRP A 41 -5.71 -2.86 -7.88
C TRP A 41 -4.60 -3.78 -7.35
N VAL A 42 -3.42 -3.23 -7.07
CA VAL A 42 -2.33 -3.88 -6.32
C VAL A 42 -1.88 -2.94 -5.21
N MET A 43 -1.62 -3.49 -4.02
CA MET A 43 -1.27 -2.71 -2.84
C MET A 43 -0.02 -3.29 -2.18
N HIS A 44 0.92 -2.42 -1.86
CA HIS A 44 2.18 -2.78 -1.21
C HIS A 44 2.30 -2.00 0.10
N VAL A 45 2.75 -2.67 1.17
CA VAL A 45 2.96 -2.06 2.48
C VAL A 45 4.23 -2.65 3.09
N GLY A 46 5.20 -1.81 3.46
CA GLY A 46 6.45 -2.27 4.03
C GLY A 46 7.51 -1.17 4.16
N THR A 47 8.78 -1.54 4.19
CA THR A 47 9.87 -0.56 4.14
C THR A 47 9.87 0.20 2.80
N PRO A 48 10.42 1.43 2.74
CA PRO A 48 10.49 2.19 1.49
C PRO A 48 11.15 1.43 0.34
N ASP A 49 12.20 0.66 0.64
CA ASP A 49 12.94 -0.11 -0.38
C ASP A 49 12.10 -1.27 -0.94
N TYR A 50 11.39 -1.99 -0.06
CA TYR A 50 10.45 -3.03 -0.49
C TYR A 50 9.38 -2.45 -1.42
N VAL A 51 8.76 -1.33 -1.01
CA VAL A 51 7.70 -0.70 -1.81
C VAL A 51 8.24 -0.18 -3.14
N ALA A 52 9.45 0.37 -3.18
CA ALA A 52 10.07 0.83 -4.43
C ALA A 52 10.33 -0.33 -5.41
N SER A 53 10.83 -1.46 -4.92
CA SER A 53 11.03 -2.67 -5.73
C SER A 53 9.69 -3.20 -6.27
N SER A 54 8.68 -3.34 -5.42
CA SER A 54 7.36 -3.81 -5.84
C SER A 54 6.63 -2.85 -6.78
N GLU A 55 6.85 -1.54 -6.65
CA GLU A 55 6.37 -0.54 -7.63
C GLU A 55 7.04 -0.71 -8.99
N THR A 56 8.33 -1.06 -9.02
CA THR A 56 9.06 -1.35 -10.25
C THR A 56 8.52 -2.60 -10.94
N GLU A 57 8.29 -3.68 -10.19
CA GLU A 57 7.65 -4.90 -10.69
C GLU A 57 6.22 -4.63 -11.19
N SER A 58 5.45 -3.81 -10.46
CA SER A 58 4.10 -3.42 -10.86
C SER A 58 4.11 -2.68 -12.21
N ARG A 59 5.05 -1.75 -12.40
CA ARG A 59 5.22 -1.03 -13.68
C ARG A 59 5.59 -1.97 -14.82
N ALA A 60 6.43 -2.98 -14.56
CA ALA A 60 6.82 -3.95 -15.58
C ALA A 60 5.63 -4.78 -16.12
N ILE A 61 4.56 -4.92 -15.33
CA ILE A 61 3.32 -5.62 -15.73
C ILE A 61 2.18 -4.65 -16.10
N GLY A 62 2.51 -3.39 -16.42
CA GLY A 62 1.55 -2.40 -16.91
C GLY A 62 0.71 -1.69 -15.85
N LEU A 63 1.08 -1.78 -14.56
CA LEU A 63 0.38 -1.06 -13.49
C LEU A 63 1.04 0.30 -13.21
N HIS A 64 0.21 1.30 -12.97
CA HIS A 64 0.57 2.67 -12.64
C HIS A 64 0.19 3.02 -11.21
N ARG A 65 1.12 3.65 -10.49
CA ARG A 65 0.88 4.08 -9.10
C ARG A 65 -0.12 5.23 -9.07
N VAL A 66 -1.17 5.07 -8.26
CA VAL A 66 -2.20 6.09 -8.02
C VAL A 66 -2.17 6.68 -6.60
N PHE A 67 -1.53 5.97 -5.67
CA PHE A 67 -1.38 6.45 -4.30
C PHE A 67 -0.02 6.04 -3.72
N SER A 68 0.55 6.91 -2.90
CA SER A 68 1.71 6.61 -2.09
C SER A 68 1.67 7.42 -0.80
N LYS A 69 1.99 6.77 0.33
CA LYS A 69 2.13 7.45 1.62
C LYS A 69 3.27 6.84 2.42
N ARG A 70 4.03 7.70 3.09
CA ARG A 70 5.09 7.33 4.04
C ARG A 70 4.70 7.78 5.43
N VAL A 71 4.97 6.93 6.41
CA VAL A 71 4.77 7.22 7.82
C VAL A 71 6.06 6.89 8.55
N ARG A 72 6.53 7.86 9.35
CA ARG A 72 7.69 7.70 10.21
C ARG A 72 7.23 7.44 11.63
N ASP A 73 7.72 6.36 12.24
CA ASP A 73 7.53 6.12 13.65
C ASP A 73 8.35 7.12 14.46
N LYS A 74 7.72 7.79 15.42
CA LYS A 74 8.38 8.84 16.21
C LYS A 74 9.35 8.25 17.24
N ALA A 75 9.10 7.05 17.75
CA ALA A 75 9.89 6.45 18.83
C ALA A 75 11.18 5.81 18.31
N THR A 76 11.11 5.12 17.18
CA THR A 76 12.21 4.34 16.58
C THR A 76 12.84 5.04 15.37
N GLY A 77 12.16 6.04 14.81
CA GLY A 77 12.58 6.71 13.57
C GLY A 77 12.40 5.87 12.31
N GLN A 78 11.91 4.63 12.41
CA GLN A 78 11.65 3.74 11.29
C GLN A 78 10.59 4.31 10.34
N VAL A 79 10.68 3.96 9.06
CA VAL A 79 9.74 4.41 8.04
C VAL A 79 9.01 3.21 7.45
N VAL A 80 7.69 3.31 7.39
CA VAL A 80 6.83 2.44 6.60
C VAL A 80 6.27 3.24 5.44
N GLN A 81 6.12 2.58 4.30
CA GLN A 81 5.46 3.11 3.13
C GLN A 81 4.32 2.18 2.73
N CYS A 82 3.26 2.76 2.19
CA CYS A 82 2.28 2.04 1.40
C CYS A 82 2.08 2.69 0.03
N SER A 83 1.70 1.88 -0.94
CA SER A 83 1.31 2.34 -2.26
C SER A 83 0.19 1.51 -2.83
N ILE A 84 -0.51 2.12 -3.79
CA ILE A 84 -1.54 1.47 -4.59
C ILE A 84 -1.21 1.73 -6.05
N SER A 85 -1.25 0.67 -6.85
CA SER A 85 -1.11 0.71 -8.30
C SER A 85 -2.33 0.09 -8.98
N THR A 86 -2.61 0.52 -10.21
CA THR A 86 -3.74 0.06 -11.04
C THR A 86 -3.34 0.02 -12.51
N ASP A 87 -4.00 -0.83 -13.30
CA ASP A 87 -3.90 -0.81 -14.76
C ASP A 87 -4.55 0.45 -15.36
#